data_AF-A0A7S9D0B9-F1
#
_entry.id   AF-A0A7S9D0B9-F1
#
_cell.length_a   1.000
_cell.length_b   1.000
_cell.length_c   1.000
_cell.angle_alpha   90.00
_cell.angle_beta   90.00
_cell.angle_gamma   90.00
#
_symmetry.space_group_name_H-M   'P 1'
#
loop_
_entity.id
_entity.type
_entity.pdbx_description
1 polymer ?
#
loop_
_entity_poly.entity_id
_entity_poly.type
_entity_poly.pdbx_seq_one_letter_code
_entity_poly.pdbx_strand_id
1 'polypeptide(L)'
;MSIEPVTEPRRRWWRLALLLLVVLPFLPDLAISAVGGLAKISGCVVDQKEACLVAGVNVSDAVSGLVTASVLIGSAFAWLALAAVWLVMCYLVIVRGWTGRIARLALALLVTVVFALLPYLAPGFAIAPFVNANCQPNEGGVGACLIFGGNVNSAHHTVILPWLIFAGVPIAAGTALACAIVMAVVRARRVRAIKRSAQSR
;
A
#
# COMPACT_ATOMS: atom_id res chain seq x y z
N MET A 1 -30.67 -18.14 30.79
CA MET A 1 -29.83 -16.95 30.59
C MET A 1 -28.82 -17.29 29.51
N SER A 2 -29.15 -16.94 28.27
CA SER A 2 -28.44 -17.37 27.06
C SER A 2 -27.23 -16.47 26.86
N ILE A 3 -26.03 -17.05 26.87
CA ILE A 3 -24.78 -16.32 26.58
C ILE A 3 -24.73 -16.13 25.06
N GLU A 4 -25.10 -14.95 24.57
CA GLU A 4 -24.97 -14.61 23.15
C GLU A 4 -23.50 -14.64 22.70
N PRO A 5 -23.19 -15.19 21.51
CA PRO A 5 -21.84 -15.18 20.94
C PRO A 5 -21.49 -13.78 20.38
N VAL A 6 -21.31 -12.79 21.25
CA VAL A 6 -20.94 -11.40 20.88
C VAL A 6 -19.51 -11.28 20.32
N THR A 7 -18.79 -12.38 20.12
CA THR A 7 -17.36 -12.36 19.79
C THR A 7 -17.04 -12.47 18.28
N GLU A 8 -17.92 -13.05 17.46
CA GLU A 8 -17.67 -13.22 16.01
C GLU A 8 -17.90 -11.96 15.17
N PRO A 9 -19.04 -11.23 15.27
CA PRO A 9 -19.28 -10.07 14.41
C PRO A 9 -18.21 -9.01 14.63
N ARG A 10 -17.83 -8.76 15.89
CA ARG A 10 -16.79 -7.79 16.25
C ARG A 10 -15.41 -8.14 15.66
N ARG A 11 -15.03 -9.41 15.62
CA ARG A 11 -13.77 -9.83 14.98
C ARG A 11 -13.80 -9.67 13.47
N ARG A 12 -14.94 -9.98 12.84
CA ARG A 12 -15.14 -9.78 11.40
C ARG A 12 -14.94 -8.32 11.00
N TRP A 13 -15.47 -7.37 11.79
CA TRP A 13 -15.24 -5.94 11.58
C TRP A 13 -13.76 -5.54 11.63
N TRP A 14 -12.97 -6.05 12.59
CA TRP A 14 -11.53 -5.78 12.62
C TRP A 14 -10.78 -6.38 11.42
N ARG A 15 -11.21 -7.55 10.93
CA ARG A 15 -10.62 -8.15 9.72
C ARG A 15 -10.91 -7.29 8.48
N LEU A 16 -12.14 -6.81 8.33
CA LEU A 16 -12.52 -5.90 7.26
C LEU A 16 -11.79 -4.56 7.37
N ALA A 17 -11.64 -4.02 8.58
CA ALA A 17 -10.87 -2.80 8.81
C ALA A 17 -9.40 -2.98 8.42
N LEU A 18 -8.78 -4.13 8.69
CA LEU A 18 -7.42 -4.43 8.25
C LEU A 18 -7.33 -4.47 6.73
N LEU A 19 -8.26 -5.17 6.08
CA LEU A 19 -8.31 -5.23 4.62
C LEU A 19 -8.45 -3.84 4.01
N LEU A 20 -9.35 -3.01 4.55
CA LEU A 20 -9.54 -1.64 4.10
C LEU A 20 -8.26 -0.81 4.28
N LEU A 21 -7.61 -0.90 5.45
CA LEU A 21 -6.35 -0.20 5.73
C LEU A 21 -5.24 -0.62 4.76
N VAL A 22 -5.18 -1.90 4.39
CA VAL A 22 -4.19 -2.42 3.44
C VAL A 22 -4.49 -1.94 2.02
N VAL A 23 -5.75 -1.97 1.58
CA VAL A 23 -6.14 -1.66 0.19
C VAL A 23 -6.18 -0.16 -0.09
N LEU A 24 -6.60 0.67 0.87
CA LEU A 24 -6.83 2.11 0.68
C LEU A 24 -5.68 2.86 -0.01
N PRO A 25 -4.39 2.69 0.40
CA PRO A 25 -3.29 3.41 -0.23
C PRO A 25 -2.98 2.94 -1.66
N PHE A 26 -3.46 1.77 -2.08
CA PHE A 26 -3.27 1.21 -3.42
C PHE A 26 -4.48 1.46 -4.34
N LEU A 27 -5.48 2.23 -3.90
CA LEU A 27 -6.64 2.56 -4.74
C LEU A 27 -6.25 3.25 -6.05
N PRO A 28 -5.29 4.19 -6.09
CA PRO A 28 -4.85 4.77 -7.35
C PRO A 28 -4.26 3.74 -8.31
N ASP A 29 -3.42 2.81 -7.83
CA ASP A 29 -2.80 1.77 -8.65
C ASP A 29 -3.84 0.79 -9.22
N LEU A 30 -4.85 0.43 -8.41
CA LEU A 30 -5.99 -0.38 -8.84
C LEU A 30 -6.82 0.35 -9.90
N ALA A 31 -7.04 1.66 -9.73
CA ALA A 31 -7.75 2.48 -10.69
C ALA A 31 -6.98 2.61 -12.02
N ILE A 32 -5.65 2.76 -12.00
CA ILE A 32 -4.81 2.76 -13.21
C ILE A 32 -5.01 1.44 -13.96
N SER A 33 -4.91 0.32 -13.25
CA SER A 33 -5.07 -1.01 -13.83
C SER A 33 -6.45 -1.21 -14.46
N ALA A 34 -7.51 -0.73 -13.79
CA ALA A 34 -8.88 -0.81 -14.28
C ALA A 34 -9.10 0.09 -15.51
N VAL A 35 -8.69 1.35 -15.45
CA VAL A 35 -8.83 2.31 -16.56
C VAL A 35 -8.03 1.85 -17.77
N GLY A 36 -6.77 1.44 -17.58
CA GLY A 36 -5.94 0.92 -18.67
C GLY A 36 -6.46 -0.39 -19.25
N GLY A 37 -7.00 -1.28 -18.42
CA GLY A 37 -7.67 -2.50 -18.86
C GLY A 37 -8.90 -2.23 -19.71
N LEU A 38 -9.78 -1.32 -19.26
CA LEU A 38 -10.97 -0.90 -20.01
C LEU A 38 -10.62 -0.21 -21.33
N ALA A 39 -9.59 0.64 -21.33
CA ALA A 39 -9.08 1.27 -22.54
C ALA A 39 -8.59 0.23 -23.57
N LYS A 40 -7.84 -0.78 -23.11
CA LYS A 40 -7.39 -1.87 -23.99
C LYS A 40 -8.54 -2.69 -24.56
N ILE A 41 -9.57 -2.97 -23.76
CA ILE A 41 -10.78 -3.71 -24.21
C ILE A 41 -11.58 -2.88 -25.23
N SER A 42 -11.60 -1.55 -25.09
CA SER A 42 -12.27 -0.64 -26.01
C SER A 42 -11.48 -0.33 -27.29
N GLY A 43 -10.30 -0.95 -27.46
CA GLY A 43 -9.50 -0.86 -28.68
C GLY A 43 -8.34 0.13 -28.64
N CYS A 44 -8.04 0.74 -27.48
CA CYS A 44 -6.88 1.60 -27.35
C CYS A 44 -5.57 0.80 -27.49
N VAL A 45 -4.66 1.30 -28.33
CA VAL A 45 -3.32 0.74 -28.55
C VAL A 45 -2.28 1.59 -27.81
N VAL A 46 -1.21 1.00 -27.30
CA VAL A 46 -0.20 1.75 -26.51
C VAL A 46 0.52 2.82 -27.36
N ASP A 47 0.86 2.49 -28.63
CA ASP A 47 1.63 3.34 -29.55
C ASP A 47 0.79 4.08 -30.60
N GLN A 48 -0.43 4.47 -30.24
CA GLN A 48 -1.25 5.29 -31.11
C GLN A 48 -0.73 6.74 -31.18
N LYS A 49 -0.88 7.37 -32.35
CA LYS A 49 -0.37 8.74 -32.60
C LYS A 49 -1.18 9.84 -31.90
N GLU A 50 -2.44 9.56 -31.59
CA GLU A 50 -3.37 10.48 -30.93
C GLU A 50 -3.85 9.89 -29.61
N ALA A 51 -4.24 10.75 -28.66
CA ALA A 51 -4.71 10.30 -27.36
C ALA A 51 -6.00 9.49 -27.47
N CYS A 52 -6.06 8.34 -26.80
CA CYS A 52 -7.26 7.51 -26.83
C CYS A 52 -8.42 8.14 -26.07
N LEU A 53 -9.58 8.19 -26.72
CA LEU A 53 -10.83 8.65 -26.14
C LEU A 53 -11.76 7.46 -25.92
N VAL A 54 -12.15 7.22 -24.67
CA VAL A 54 -13.18 6.25 -24.30
C VAL A 54 -14.40 7.01 -23.81
N ALA A 55 -15.51 6.90 -24.54
CA ALA A 55 -16.74 7.66 -24.26
C ALA A 55 -16.51 9.19 -24.12
N GLY A 56 -15.59 9.75 -24.92
CA GLY A 56 -15.25 11.18 -24.90
C GLY A 56 -14.26 11.58 -23.79
N VAL A 57 -13.79 10.65 -22.96
CA VAL A 57 -12.79 10.91 -21.91
C VAL A 57 -11.40 10.54 -22.41
N ASN A 58 -10.45 11.46 -22.26
CA ASN A 58 -9.05 11.20 -22.53
C ASN A 58 -8.47 10.25 -21.46
N VAL A 59 -8.19 9.02 -21.87
CA VAL A 59 -7.67 7.98 -20.97
C VAL A 59 -6.31 8.38 -20.40
N SER A 60 -5.48 9.04 -21.21
CA SER A 60 -4.13 9.46 -20.82
C SER A 60 -4.15 10.49 -19.68
N ASP A 61 -5.10 11.44 -19.73
CA ASP A 61 -5.26 12.44 -18.67
C ASP A 61 -5.78 11.81 -17.37
N ALA A 62 -6.73 10.88 -17.47
CA ALA A 62 -7.25 10.13 -16.33
C ALA A 62 -6.14 9.31 -15.65
N VAL A 63 -5.35 8.57 -16.44
CA VAL A 63 -4.21 7.80 -15.93
C VAL A 63 -3.13 8.72 -15.36
N SER A 64 -2.84 9.86 -16.01
CA SER A 64 -1.88 10.85 -15.52
C SER A 64 -2.24 11.39 -14.12
N GLY A 65 -3.52 11.70 -13.90
CA GLY A 65 -4.01 12.11 -12.59
C GLY A 65 -3.84 11.02 -11.52
N LEU A 66 -4.17 9.77 -11.86
CA LEU A 66 -4.00 8.64 -10.96
C LEU A 66 -2.53 8.33 -10.65
N VAL A 67 -1.64 8.40 -11.65
CA VAL A 67 -0.19 8.24 -11.48
C VAL A 67 0.34 9.32 -10.53
N THR A 68 -0.08 10.56 -10.73
CA THR A 68 0.33 11.68 -9.85
C THR A 68 -0.13 11.44 -8.41
N ALA A 69 -1.37 10.97 -8.20
CA ALA A 69 -1.86 10.61 -6.86
C ALA A 69 -1.06 9.45 -6.25
N SER A 70 -0.73 8.43 -7.04
CA SER A 70 0.06 7.26 -6.61
C SER A 70 1.47 7.68 -6.17
N VAL A 71 2.12 8.56 -6.95
CA VAL A 71 3.43 9.14 -6.66
C VAL A 71 3.39 9.99 -5.38
N LEU A 72 2.35 10.79 -5.19
CA LEU A 72 2.16 11.60 -3.97
C LEU A 72 2.00 10.72 -2.73
N ILE A 73 1.21 9.64 -2.82
CA ILE A 73 1.04 8.70 -1.72
C ILE A 73 2.37 7.98 -1.44
N GLY A 74 3.01 7.39 -2.46
CA GLY A 74 4.28 6.68 -2.30
C GLY A 74 5.39 7.56 -1.72
N SER A 75 5.49 8.82 -2.16
CA SER A 75 6.44 9.79 -1.60
C SER A 75 6.09 10.19 -0.17
N ALA A 76 4.81 10.39 0.17
CA ALA A 76 4.39 10.64 1.55
C ALA A 76 4.69 9.46 2.49
N PHE A 77 4.61 8.23 1.99
CA PHE A 77 5.00 7.03 2.74
C PHE A 77 6.48 7.05 3.14
N ALA A 78 7.37 7.51 2.27
CA ALA A 78 8.79 7.67 2.57
C ALA A 78 9.10 8.94 3.39
N TRP A 79 8.64 10.11 2.96
CA TRP A 79 9.10 11.40 3.50
C TRP A 79 8.32 11.89 4.72
N LEU A 80 7.01 11.65 4.77
CA LEU A 80 6.15 12.12 5.87
C LEU A 80 5.98 11.08 6.98
N ALA A 81 6.79 10.01 6.95
CA ALA A 81 6.66 8.85 7.82
C ALA A 81 5.22 8.28 7.86
N LEU A 82 4.43 8.49 6.80
CA LEU A 82 3.04 8.02 6.73
C LEU A 82 3.00 6.49 6.86
N ALA A 83 4.02 5.79 6.33
CA ALA A 83 4.21 4.36 6.52
C ALA A 83 4.21 3.95 7.99
N ALA A 84 4.86 4.72 8.87
CA ALA A 84 4.92 4.40 10.30
C ALA A 84 3.54 4.51 10.96
N VAL A 85 2.83 5.61 10.70
CA VAL A 85 1.47 5.82 11.22
C VAL A 85 0.52 4.73 10.72
N TRP A 86 0.61 4.39 9.44
CA TRP A 86 -0.23 3.37 8.81
C TRP A 86 0.04 1.97 9.38
N LEU A 87 1.32 1.62 9.58
CA LEU A 87 1.73 0.36 10.19
C LEU A 87 1.24 0.24 11.63
N VAL A 88 1.33 1.30 12.43
CA VAL A 88 0.80 1.33 13.81
C VAL A 88 -0.70 1.06 13.80
N MET A 89 -1.46 1.71 12.92
CA MET A 89 -2.91 1.48 12.78
C MET A 89 -3.21 0.03 12.42
N CYS A 90 -2.48 -0.55 11.47
CA CYS A 90 -2.61 -1.95 11.09
C CYS A 90 -2.34 -2.89 12.27
N TYR A 91 -1.27 -2.65 13.04
CA TYR A 91 -0.94 -3.48 14.20
C TYR A 91 -1.99 -3.41 15.31
N LEU A 92 -2.55 -2.23 15.56
CA LEU A 92 -3.65 -2.08 16.53
C LEU A 92 -4.86 -2.93 16.13
N VAL A 93 -5.18 -2.97 14.83
CA VAL A 93 -6.26 -3.79 14.30
C VAL A 93 -5.92 -5.29 14.38
N ILE A 94 -4.69 -5.69 14.03
CA ILE A 94 -4.22 -7.09 14.11
C ILE A 94 -4.30 -7.62 15.56
N VAL A 95 -3.86 -6.82 16.53
CA VAL A 95 -3.90 -7.18 17.96
C VAL A 95 -5.34 -7.37 18.44
N ARG A 96 -6.30 -6.58 17.92
CA ARG A 96 -7.72 -6.68 18.29
C ARG A 96 -8.48 -7.77 17.54
N GLY A 97 -8.14 -8.05 16.28
CA GLY A 97 -8.88 -8.98 15.42
C GLY A 97 -8.48 -10.45 15.56
N TRP A 98 -7.23 -10.73 15.95
CA TRP A 98 -6.69 -12.09 16.04
C TRP A 98 -6.29 -12.44 17.46
N THR A 99 -6.46 -13.70 17.87
CA THR A 99 -6.02 -14.20 19.19
C THR A 99 -4.70 -14.98 19.15
N GLY A 100 -4.41 -15.65 18.03
CA GLY A 100 -3.19 -16.46 17.87
C GLY A 100 -1.94 -15.59 17.72
N ARG A 101 -0.88 -15.91 18.48
CA ARG A 101 0.40 -15.17 18.41
C ARG A 101 1.09 -15.31 17.06
N ILE A 102 1.12 -16.53 16.53
CA ILE A 102 1.74 -16.83 15.23
C ILE A 102 1.01 -16.06 14.13
N ALA A 103 -0.32 -16.12 14.11
CA ALA A 103 -1.13 -15.37 13.15
C ALA A 103 -0.88 -13.86 13.22
N ARG A 104 -0.78 -13.28 14.43
CA ARG A 104 -0.45 -11.85 14.60
C ARG A 104 0.92 -11.49 14.07
N LEU A 105 1.94 -12.30 14.36
CA LEU A 105 3.31 -12.06 13.89
C LEU A 105 3.41 -12.20 12.37
N ALA A 106 2.80 -13.25 11.80
CA ALA A 106 2.76 -13.45 10.37
C ALA A 106 2.03 -12.31 9.64
N LEU A 107 0.87 -11.86 10.16
CA LEU A 107 0.15 -10.72 9.59
C LEU A 107 0.94 -9.41 9.75
N ALA A 108 1.57 -9.18 10.90
CA ALA A 108 2.38 -7.99 11.11
C ALA A 108 3.58 -7.96 10.14
N LEU A 109 4.26 -9.09 9.96
CA LEU A 109 5.36 -9.23 9.00
C LEU A 109 4.86 -8.99 7.57
N LEU A 110 3.76 -9.64 7.17
CA LEU A 110 3.16 -9.47 5.85
C LEU A 110 2.83 -8.02 5.56
N VAL A 111 2.13 -7.35 6.48
CA VAL A 111 1.73 -5.94 6.32
C VAL A 111 2.96 -5.02 6.31
N THR A 112 4.01 -5.34 7.08
CA THR A 112 5.29 -4.61 7.01
C THR A 112 5.91 -4.72 5.62
N VAL A 113 6.03 -5.93 5.09
CA VAL A 113 6.62 -6.16 3.76
C VAL A 113 5.80 -5.45 2.69
N VAL A 114 4.47 -5.50 2.79
CA VAL A 114 3.58 -4.80 1.87
C VAL A 114 3.86 -3.30 1.88
N PHE A 115 3.85 -2.66 3.04
CA PHE A 115 4.07 -1.21 3.12
C PHE A 115 5.52 -0.77 2.94
N ALA A 116 6.48 -1.67 3.12
CA ALA A 116 7.89 -1.40 2.88
C ALA A 116 8.26 -1.44 1.38
N LEU A 117 7.49 -2.15 0.56
CA LEU A 117 7.83 -2.37 -0.85
C LEU A 117 6.76 -1.86 -1.82
N LEU A 118 5.49 -2.24 -1.62
CA LEU A 118 4.45 -1.96 -2.62
C LEU A 118 4.24 -0.47 -2.90
N PRO A 119 4.23 0.46 -1.93
CA PRO A 119 4.03 1.88 -2.23
C PRO A 119 5.06 2.47 -3.21
N TYR A 120 6.24 1.82 -3.33
CA TYR A 120 7.33 2.26 -4.19
C TYR A 120 7.37 1.53 -5.53
N LEU A 121 6.75 0.34 -5.62
CA LEU A 121 6.81 -0.52 -6.79
C LEU A 121 5.47 -0.62 -7.53
N ALA A 122 4.35 -0.54 -6.81
CA ALA A 122 3.01 -0.72 -7.36
C ALA A 122 2.68 0.27 -8.49
N PRO A 123 3.04 1.57 -8.43
CA PRO A 123 2.77 2.49 -9.53
C PRO A 123 3.46 2.06 -10.82
N GLY A 124 4.71 1.60 -10.72
CA GLY A 124 5.47 1.08 -11.86
C GLY A 124 4.82 -0.16 -12.47
N PHE A 125 4.40 -1.12 -11.64
CA PHE A 125 3.70 -2.31 -12.11
C PHE A 125 2.31 -2.02 -12.72
N ALA A 126 1.60 -1.02 -12.18
CA ALA A 126 0.28 -0.64 -12.67
C ALA A 126 0.33 0.02 -14.06
N ILE A 127 1.36 0.82 -14.34
CA ILE A 127 1.51 1.50 -15.64
C ILE A 127 2.23 0.66 -16.69
N ALA A 128 3.11 -0.27 -16.28
CA ALA A 128 3.97 -1.06 -17.17
C ALA A 128 3.28 -1.66 -18.41
N PRO A 129 2.06 -2.23 -18.35
CA PRO A 129 1.43 -2.82 -19.53
C PRO A 129 0.81 -1.81 -20.51
N PHE A 130 0.80 -0.50 -20.18
CA PHE A 130 0.09 0.54 -20.92
C PHE A 130 1.00 1.67 -21.45
N VAL A 131 2.29 1.61 -21.14
CA VAL A 131 3.28 2.64 -21.48
C VAL A 131 4.09 2.25 -22.72
N ASN A 132 4.49 3.26 -23.50
CA ASN A 132 5.46 3.09 -24.59
C ASN A 132 6.87 2.75 -24.05
N ALA A 133 7.72 2.13 -24.87
CA ALA A 133 9.13 1.87 -24.60
C ALA A 133 9.95 3.08 -24.08
N ASN A 134 9.56 4.31 -24.42
CA ASN A 134 10.18 5.55 -23.94
C ASN A 134 9.97 5.80 -22.44
N CYS A 135 9.01 5.13 -21.80
CA CYS A 135 8.72 5.25 -20.37
C CYS A 135 9.57 4.31 -19.49
N GLN A 136 10.68 3.78 -20.02
CA GLN A 136 11.53 2.85 -19.28
C GLN A 136 12.40 3.56 -18.23
N PRO A 137 12.62 2.92 -17.06
CA PRO A 137 13.39 3.49 -15.95
C PRO A 137 14.90 3.57 -16.18
N ASN A 138 15.41 3.03 -17.29
CA ASN A 138 16.83 2.67 -17.42
C ASN A 138 17.75 3.87 -17.70
N GLU A 139 17.30 4.93 -18.38
CA GLU A 139 18.16 6.06 -18.79
C GLU A 139 17.38 7.38 -18.92
N GLY A 140 16.46 7.64 -17.99
CA GLY A 140 15.72 8.91 -17.97
C GLY A 140 14.83 9.13 -19.21
N GLY A 141 14.42 8.06 -19.90
CA GLY A 141 13.48 8.07 -21.02
C GLY A 141 13.67 9.24 -21.98
N VAL A 142 14.52 9.11 -22.99
CA VAL A 142 14.72 10.16 -23.99
C VAL A 142 13.46 10.28 -24.86
N GLY A 143 12.58 11.23 -24.53
CA GLY A 143 11.34 11.51 -25.26
C GLY A 143 10.12 11.63 -24.35
N ALA A 144 8.95 11.96 -24.93
CA ALA A 144 7.71 12.01 -24.18
C ALA A 144 7.29 10.60 -23.74
N CYS A 145 7.01 10.41 -22.46
CA CYS A 145 6.41 9.18 -21.97
C CYS A 145 4.92 9.15 -22.32
N LEU A 146 4.53 8.26 -23.23
CA LEU A 146 3.16 8.15 -23.72
C LEU A 146 2.42 6.99 -23.05
N ILE A 147 1.17 7.25 -22.67
CA ILE A 147 0.20 6.24 -22.25
C ILE A 147 -0.99 6.36 -23.20
N PHE A 148 -1.24 5.34 -24.03
CA PHE A 148 -2.27 5.36 -25.07
C PHE A 148 -2.25 6.61 -25.97
N GLY A 149 -1.05 7.01 -26.42
CA GLY A 149 -0.82 8.15 -27.32
C GLY A 149 -0.81 9.54 -26.67
N GLY A 150 -1.26 9.69 -25.42
CA GLY A 150 -1.17 10.95 -24.68
C GLY A 150 0.08 11.02 -23.80
N ASN A 151 0.67 12.21 -23.68
CA ASN A 151 1.87 12.44 -22.89
C ASN A 151 1.57 12.50 -21.39
N VAL A 152 2.29 11.70 -20.61
CA VAL A 152 2.19 11.62 -19.16
C VAL A 152 3.54 11.98 -18.54
N ASN A 153 3.83 13.27 -18.47
CA ASN A 153 5.06 13.78 -17.84
C ASN A 153 5.25 13.24 -16.41
N SER A 154 4.16 13.03 -15.66
CA SER A 154 4.19 12.49 -14.31
C SER A 154 4.69 11.05 -14.21
N ALA A 155 4.66 10.28 -15.29
CA ALA A 155 5.14 8.90 -15.29
C ALA A 155 6.66 8.82 -15.10
N HIS A 156 7.44 9.83 -15.49
CA HIS A 156 8.88 9.88 -15.17
C HIS A 156 9.13 9.96 -13.66
N HIS A 157 8.22 10.54 -12.87
CA HIS A 157 8.34 10.52 -11.41
C HIS A 157 8.17 9.12 -10.82
N THR A 158 7.53 8.17 -11.52
CA THR A 158 7.49 6.77 -11.06
C THR A 158 8.85 6.08 -11.11
N VAL A 159 9.79 6.60 -11.90
CA VAL A 159 11.17 6.08 -11.99
C VAL A 159 11.99 6.40 -10.73
N ILE A 160 11.66 7.48 -10.01
CA ILE A 160 12.37 7.84 -8.77
C ILE A 160 11.83 7.09 -7.55
N LEU A 161 10.59 6.58 -7.61
CA LEU A 161 9.93 5.91 -6.48
C LEU A 161 10.68 4.67 -5.96
N PRO A 162 11.23 3.77 -6.80
CA PRO A 162 11.99 2.63 -6.33
C PRO A 162 13.21 3.01 -5.48
N TRP A 163 13.82 4.17 -5.72
CA TRP A 163 14.93 4.65 -4.88
C TRP A 163 14.49 5.01 -3.46
N LEU A 164 13.22 5.37 -3.27
CA LEU A 164 12.67 5.65 -1.95
C LEU A 164 12.56 4.39 -1.07
N ILE A 165 12.73 3.18 -1.63
CA ILE A 165 12.84 1.93 -0.87
C ILE A 165 13.98 2.02 0.16
N PHE A 166 15.10 2.67 -0.19
CA PHE A 166 16.23 2.84 0.72
C PHE A 166 15.89 3.69 1.96
N ALA A 167 14.90 4.59 1.87
CA ALA A 167 14.41 5.35 3.02
C ALA A 167 13.21 4.66 3.70
N GLY A 168 12.27 4.14 2.90
CA GLY A 168 11.03 3.54 3.35
C GLY A 168 11.21 2.23 4.11
N VAL A 169 12.07 1.33 3.63
CA VAL A 169 12.31 0.03 4.27
C VAL A 169 12.87 0.18 5.69
N PRO A 170 13.91 1.01 5.95
CA PRO A 170 14.36 1.27 7.32
C PRO A 170 13.27 1.82 8.24
N ILE A 171 12.42 2.73 7.75
CA ILE A 171 11.31 3.29 8.54
C ILE A 171 10.30 2.21 8.89
N ALA A 172 9.88 1.40 7.90
CA ALA A 172 8.93 0.32 8.11
C ALA A 172 9.48 -0.74 9.07
N ALA A 173 10.73 -1.17 8.88
CA ALA A 173 11.42 -2.13 9.74
C ALA A 173 11.60 -1.58 11.17
N GLY A 174 12.02 -0.32 11.31
CA GLY A 174 12.15 0.35 12.60
C GLY A 174 10.82 0.44 13.35
N THR A 175 9.74 0.77 12.64
CA THR A 175 8.39 0.83 13.22
C THR A 175 7.90 -0.55 13.66
N ALA A 176 8.14 -1.58 12.84
CA ALA A 176 7.82 -2.97 13.18
C ALA A 176 8.56 -3.43 14.45
N LEU A 177 9.86 -3.13 14.53
CA LEU A 177 10.70 -3.46 15.69
C LEU A 177 10.22 -2.71 16.94
N ALA A 178 9.97 -1.41 16.86
CA ALA A 178 9.47 -0.61 17.98
C ALA A 178 8.14 -1.17 18.52
N CYS A 179 7.20 -1.50 17.63
CA CYS A 179 5.93 -2.10 18.03
C CYS A 179 6.10 -3.48 18.67
N ALA A 180 7.01 -4.31 18.15
CA ALA A 180 7.32 -5.61 18.74
C ALA A 180 7.90 -5.47 20.16
N ILE A 181 8.83 -4.53 20.37
CA ILE A 181 9.41 -4.22 21.69
C ILE A 181 8.32 -3.75 22.66
N VAL A 182 7.48 -2.79 22.27
CA VAL A 182 6.38 -2.29 23.11
C VAL A 182 5.44 -3.43 23.53
N MET A 183 5.05 -4.28 22.58
CA MET A 183 4.20 -5.43 22.89
C MET A 183 4.87 -6.43 23.84
N ALA A 184 6.18 -6.69 23.66
CA ALA A 184 6.94 -7.56 24.56
C ALA A 184 7.04 -6.99 25.98
N VAL A 185 7.34 -5.69 26.11
CA VAL A 185 7.42 -4.99 27.41
C VAL A 185 6.08 -4.98 28.13
N VAL A 186 4.99 -4.62 27.45
CA VAL A 186 3.64 -4.62 28.03
C VAL A 186 3.26 -6.01 28.52
N ARG A 187 3.58 -7.04 27.74
CA ARG A 187 3.30 -8.43 28.12
C ARG A 187 4.13 -8.88 29.32
N ALA A 188 5.44 -8.56 29.36
CA ALA A 188 6.30 -8.87 30.49
C ALA A 188 5.81 -8.19 31.78
N ARG A 189 5.40 -6.92 31.70
CA ARG A 189 4.83 -6.17 32.84
C ARG A 189 3.53 -6.82 33.35
N ARG A 190 2.63 -7.23 32.46
CA ARG A 190 1.38 -7.94 32.84
C ARG A 190 1.65 -9.26 33.53
N VAL A 191 2.59 -10.06 33.01
CA VAL A 191 2.95 -11.36 33.62
C VAL A 191 3.56 -11.14 35.01
N ARG A 192 4.43 -10.14 35.18
CA ARG A 192 5.01 -9.81 36.50
C ARG A 192 3.95 -9.33 37.49
N ALA A 193 2.99 -8.51 37.05
CA ALA A 193 1.89 -8.04 37.90
C ALA A 193 1.02 -9.21 38.39
N ILE A 194 0.66 -10.15 37.50
CA ILE A 194 -0.12 -11.33 37.85
C ILE A 194 0.63 -12.22 38.85
N LYS A 195 1.94 -12.44 38.63
CA LYS A 195 2.77 -13.21 39.58
C LYS A 195 2.82 -12.55 40.97
N ARG A 196 2.95 -11.23 41.04
CA ARG A 196 2.96 -10.49 42.32
C ARG A 196 1.63 -10.61 43.06
N SER A 197 0.49 -10.51 42.37
CA SER A 197 -0.83 -10.68 43.00
C SER A 197 -1.11 -12.11 43.47
N ALA A 198 -0.43 -13.11 42.90
CA ALA A 198 -0.56 -14.51 43.31
C ALA A 198 0.32 -14.86 44.52
N GLN A 199 1.40 -14.12 44.77
CA GLN A 199 2.27 -14.31 45.95
C GLN A 199 1.78 -13.59 47.21
N SER A 200 0.81 -12.68 47.10
CA SER A 200 0.25 -11.93 48.23
C SER A 200 -1.06 -12.52 48.77
N ARG A 201 -1.45 -13.73 48.33
CA ARG A 201 -2.57 -14.52 48.83
C ARG A 201 -2.02 -15.81 49.42
#